data_AF-A0A2Z5YSW7-F1
#
_entry.id   AF-A0A2Z5YSW7-F1
#
_cell.length_a   1.000
_cell.length_b   1.000
_cell.length_c   1.000
_cell.angle_alpha   90.00
_cell.angle_beta   90.00
_cell.angle_gamma   90.00
#
_symmetry.space_group_name_H-M   'P 1'
#
loop_
_entity.id
_entity.type
_entity.pdbx_description
1 polymer ?
#
loop_
_entity_poly.entity_id
_entity_poly.type
_entity_poly.pdbx_seq_one_letter_code
_entity_poly.pdbx_strand_id
1 'polypeptide(L)'
;MARYFPPRVPRFASRTKITGRRHPPLTLRPLCGARPIAPGLPITIEAAKGVARKNGDYDMATIGTFTANSKGEFTGVIKTLTLNTKVIFRPVEKDGEKSPDFRVSTADMDIGAAWKKTSREGREYTSVKLDDPSFPAPVYATLSETDTAGQYALIWSR
;
A
#
# COMPACT_ATOMS: atom_id res chain seq x y z
N MET A 1 33.54 3.09 -48.40
CA MET A 1 32.37 3.66 -47.69
C MET A 1 32.56 3.41 -46.20
N ALA A 2 32.76 4.48 -45.43
CA ALA A 2 33.35 4.44 -44.10
C ALA A 2 32.41 3.85 -43.03
N ARG A 3 32.97 3.00 -42.16
CA ARG A 3 32.32 2.40 -40.99
C ARG A 3 32.31 3.42 -39.85
N TYR A 4 31.17 3.65 -39.22
CA TYR A 4 31.06 4.51 -38.04
C TYR A 4 30.78 3.64 -36.80
N PHE A 5 31.75 3.62 -35.88
CA PHE A 5 31.71 3.03 -34.55
C PHE A 5 31.68 4.18 -33.54
N PRO A 6 30.76 4.22 -32.56
CA PRO A 6 30.90 5.10 -31.40
C PRO A 6 31.62 4.41 -30.21
N PRO A 7 32.25 5.20 -29.31
CA PRO A 7 33.32 4.75 -28.40
C PRO A 7 32.85 4.21 -27.04
N ARG A 8 33.73 3.42 -26.40
CA ARG A 8 33.69 2.98 -24.99
C ARG A 8 34.34 4.01 -24.06
N VAL A 9 33.78 4.23 -22.86
CA VAL A 9 34.50 4.72 -21.65
C VAL A 9 33.74 4.32 -20.36
N PRO A 10 34.35 4.34 -19.15
CA PRO A 10 34.41 3.16 -18.28
C PRO A 10 33.87 3.40 -16.85
N ARG A 11 34.14 2.40 -15.97
CA ARG A 11 34.04 2.38 -14.50
C ARG A 11 32.65 1.95 -13.97
N PHE A 12 32.52 1.22 -12.88
CA PHE A 12 33.36 1.16 -11.68
C PHE A 12 33.23 -0.22 -11.04
N ALA A 13 34.35 -0.84 -10.70
CA ALA A 13 34.39 -2.04 -9.87
C ALA A 13 34.17 -1.66 -8.41
N SER A 14 33.18 -2.26 -7.73
CA SER A 14 33.05 -2.17 -6.28
C SER A 14 33.36 -3.52 -5.63
N ARG A 15 34.66 -3.67 -5.36
CA ARG A 15 35.29 -4.15 -4.12
C ARG A 15 34.45 -5.05 -3.20
N THR A 16 34.82 -6.32 -3.15
CA THR A 16 34.62 -7.22 -2.00
C THR A 16 35.38 -6.73 -0.77
N LYS A 17 34.77 -6.83 0.42
CA LYS A 17 35.51 -7.12 1.65
C LYS A 17 34.67 -7.92 2.65
N ILE A 18 35.15 -9.13 2.87
CA ILE A 18 34.78 -10.11 3.89
C ILE A 18 35.28 -9.62 5.26
N THR A 19 34.46 -9.80 6.31
CA THR A 19 34.84 -10.20 7.69
C THR A 19 33.52 -10.56 8.40
N GLY A 20 33.22 -11.74 8.92
CA GLY A 20 34.07 -12.80 9.46
C GLY A 20 34.34 -12.54 10.94
N ARG A 21 33.93 -13.50 11.79
CA ARG A 21 34.16 -13.70 13.25
C ARG A 21 32.88 -13.55 14.09
N ARG A 22 32.55 -14.39 15.07
CA ARG A 22 33.08 -15.62 15.72
C ARG A 22 31.92 -16.08 16.66
N HIS A 23 31.39 -17.31 16.59
CA HIS A 23 31.68 -18.48 17.47
C HIS A 23 31.12 -18.38 18.91
N PRO A 24 30.82 -19.52 19.60
CA PRO A 24 29.44 -19.98 19.81
C PRO A 24 29.16 -20.34 21.29
N PRO A 25 28.47 -21.45 21.65
CA PRO A 25 27.50 -21.52 22.75
C PRO A 25 28.16 -21.75 24.13
N LEU A 26 27.37 -21.83 25.21
CA LEU A 26 27.53 -22.87 26.26
C LEU A 26 26.47 -22.73 27.37
N THR A 27 26.03 -23.92 27.77
CA THR A 27 25.07 -24.31 28.80
C THR A 27 25.51 -24.00 30.23
N LEU A 28 24.57 -23.78 31.16
CA LEU A 28 24.60 -24.42 32.49
C LEU A 28 23.23 -24.37 33.19
N ARG A 29 22.72 -25.56 33.58
CA ARG A 29 21.64 -25.75 34.56
C ARG A 29 22.17 -25.44 35.97
N PRO A 30 21.27 -25.08 36.90
CA PRO A 30 21.24 -25.81 38.17
C PRO A 30 19.87 -26.49 38.42
N LEU A 31 19.94 -27.71 38.95
CA LEU A 31 18.86 -28.40 39.65
C LEU A 31 18.78 -27.90 41.10
N CYS A 32 17.60 -27.44 41.52
CA CYS A 32 17.06 -27.54 42.89
C CYS A 32 15.68 -26.86 42.83
N GLY A 33 14.54 -27.50 43.06
CA GLY A 33 14.15 -28.11 44.32
C GLY A 33 12.98 -27.28 44.88
N ALA A 34 11.89 -27.94 45.25
CA ALA A 34 10.65 -27.44 45.87
C ALA A 34 9.56 -26.85 44.94
N ARG A 35 8.50 -27.64 44.77
CA ARG A 35 7.13 -27.17 44.46
C ARG A 35 6.49 -26.71 45.79
N PRO A 36 5.71 -25.63 45.76
CA PRO A 36 4.35 -25.75 46.29
C PRO A 36 3.30 -25.34 45.25
N ILE A 37 2.21 -26.09 45.23
CA ILE A 37 0.98 -25.80 44.50
C ILE A 37 0.29 -24.64 45.21
N ALA A 38 0.06 -23.53 44.51
CA ALA A 38 -0.91 -22.52 44.91
C ALA A 38 -1.80 -22.22 43.70
N PRO A 39 -3.12 -22.46 43.79
CA PRO A 39 -4.07 -22.02 42.77
C PRO A 39 -4.45 -20.57 43.05
N GLY A 40 -4.00 -19.66 42.21
CA GLY A 40 -4.35 -18.25 42.28
C GLY A 40 -4.08 -17.59 40.94
N LEU A 41 -5.14 -17.29 40.21
CA LEU A 41 -5.12 -16.57 38.93
C LEU A 41 -4.33 -15.26 39.03
N PRO A 42 -3.47 -14.99 38.05
CA PRO A 42 -3.48 -13.66 37.47
C PRO A 42 -3.87 -13.75 36.00
N ILE A 43 -5.04 -13.19 35.71
CA ILE A 43 -5.46 -12.83 34.36
C ILE A 43 -4.43 -11.81 33.87
N THR A 44 -3.46 -12.26 33.09
CA THR A 44 -2.51 -11.36 32.44
C THR A 44 -3.28 -10.73 31.28
N ILE A 45 -3.79 -9.53 31.53
CA ILE A 45 -4.25 -8.65 30.46
C ILE A 45 -2.98 -8.23 29.73
N GLU A 46 -2.69 -8.89 28.62
CA GLU A 46 -1.78 -8.38 27.58
C GLU A 46 -2.29 -6.98 27.23
N ALA A 47 -1.62 -5.96 27.77
CA ALA A 47 -1.85 -4.59 27.40
C ALA A 47 -1.46 -4.47 25.93
N ALA A 48 -2.47 -4.56 25.05
CA ALA A 48 -2.34 -4.22 23.64
C ALA A 48 -1.80 -2.79 23.58
N LYS A 49 -0.49 -2.68 23.33
CA LYS A 49 0.16 -1.40 23.06
C LYS A 49 -0.24 -1.01 21.65
N GLY A 50 -1.48 -0.55 21.50
CA GLY A 50 -1.95 0.14 20.32
C GLY A 50 -1.05 1.36 20.17
N VAL A 51 -0.10 1.29 19.24
CA VAL A 51 0.56 2.49 18.74
C VAL A 51 -0.53 3.25 18.00
N ALA A 52 -1.21 4.13 18.74
CA ALA A 52 -2.00 5.19 18.14
C ALA A 52 -1.05 5.94 17.21
N ARG A 53 -1.19 5.70 15.91
CA ARG A 53 -0.50 6.50 14.93
C ARG A 53 -0.99 7.91 15.15
N LYS A 54 -0.08 8.80 15.53
CA LYS A 54 -0.25 10.21 15.21
C LYS A 54 -0.27 10.24 13.69
N ASN A 55 -1.47 10.12 13.12
CA ASN A 55 -1.70 10.64 11.79
C ASN A 55 -1.19 12.08 11.88
N GLY A 56 -0.12 12.39 11.14
CA GLY A 56 0.12 13.78 10.82
C GLY A 56 -1.21 14.33 10.33
N ASP A 57 -1.52 15.56 10.70
CA ASP A 57 -2.72 16.24 10.22
C ASP A 57 -2.53 16.59 8.73
N TYR A 58 -2.34 15.57 7.91
CA TYR A 58 -2.55 15.62 6.48
C TYR A 58 -4.06 15.70 6.34
N ASP A 59 -4.57 16.84 5.87
CA ASP A 59 -6.01 16.96 5.74
C ASP A 59 -6.48 15.93 4.70
N MET A 60 -7.20 14.95 5.20
CA MET A 60 -7.81 13.89 4.41
C MET A 60 -9.19 14.35 3.97
N ALA A 61 -9.49 14.21 2.69
CA ALA A 61 -10.81 14.46 2.14
C ALA A 61 -11.34 13.20 1.46
N THR A 62 -12.51 12.73 1.88
CA THR A 62 -13.26 11.75 1.09
C THR A 62 -13.86 12.47 -0.11
N ILE A 63 -13.32 12.18 -1.29
CA ILE A 63 -13.73 12.78 -2.56
C ILE A 63 -14.62 11.84 -3.38
N GLY A 64 -14.95 10.66 -2.88
CA GLY A 64 -15.86 9.77 -3.58
C GLY A 64 -16.28 8.54 -2.78
N THR A 65 -17.38 7.95 -3.20
CA THR A 65 -17.98 6.74 -2.63
C THR A 65 -18.24 5.74 -3.74
N PHE A 66 -17.85 4.50 -3.51
CA PHE A 66 -17.86 3.43 -4.50
C PHE A 66 -18.45 2.15 -3.92
N THR A 67 -18.99 1.31 -4.79
CA THR A 67 -19.46 -0.02 -4.47
C THR A 67 -18.74 -1.04 -5.35
N ALA A 68 -18.25 -2.12 -4.76
CA ALA A 68 -17.69 -3.23 -5.51
C ALA A 68 -18.80 -4.09 -6.13
N ASN A 69 -18.63 -4.50 -7.38
CA ASN A 69 -19.52 -5.46 -8.01
C ASN A 69 -18.95 -6.89 -7.97
N SER A 70 -19.76 -7.87 -8.37
CA SER A 70 -19.36 -9.28 -8.43
C SER A 70 -18.25 -9.59 -9.45
N LYS A 71 -17.97 -8.66 -10.37
CA LYS A 71 -16.91 -8.77 -11.39
C LYS A 71 -15.58 -8.15 -10.92
N GLY A 72 -15.54 -7.61 -9.71
CA GLY A 72 -14.36 -6.94 -9.16
C GLY A 72 -14.15 -5.52 -9.66
N GLU A 73 -15.14 -4.92 -10.33
CA GLU A 73 -15.13 -3.49 -10.67
C GLU A 73 -15.65 -2.66 -9.50
N PHE A 74 -15.19 -1.41 -9.40
CA PHE A 74 -15.77 -0.44 -8.47
C PHE A 74 -16.53 0.63 -9.24
N THR A 75 -17.79 0.84 -8.88
CA THR A 75 -18.63 1.88 -9.50
C THR A 75 -19.05 2.87 -8.43
N GLY A 76 -18.93 4.16 -8.74
CA GLY A 76 -19.21 5.19 -7.76
C GLY A 76 -19.22 6.59 -8.34
N VAL A 77 -19.11 7.57 -7.46
CA VAL A 77 -19.09 8.99 -7.81
C VAL A 77 -17.88 9.64 -7.17
N ILE A 78 -17.16 10.44 -7.96
CA ILE A 78 -16.19 11.40 -7.45
C ILE A 78 -16.87 12.76 -7.38
N LYS A 79 -16.79 13.40 -6.22
CA LYS A 79 -17.35 14.72 -5.96
C LYS A 79 -16.32 15.61 -5.26
N THR A 80 -15.98 16.71 -5.91
CA THR A 80 -15.20 17.82 -5.37
C THR A 80 -15.99 19.12 -5.52
N LEU A 81 -15.40 20.27 -5.21
CA LEU A 81 -16.08 21.57 -5.35
C LEU A 81 -16.56 21.84 -6.78
N THR A 82 -15.79 21.40 -7.78
CA THR A 82 -16.03 21.71 -9.20
C THR A 82 -16.35 20.49 -10.05
N LEU A 83 -16.20 19.28 -9.53
CA LEU A 83 -16.38 18.03 -10.26
C LEU A 83 -17.42 17.15 -9.55
N ASN A 84 -18.34 16.58 -10.31
CA ASN A 84 -19.30 15.59 -9.84
C ASN A 84 -19.57 14.60 -10.98
N THR A 85 -18.88 13.46 -10.98
CA THR A 85 -18.99 12.51 -12.09
C THR A 85 -19.03 11.06 -11.62
N LYS A 86 -19.73 10.23 -12.39
CA LYS A 86 -19.75 8.78 -12.21
C LYS A 86 -18.46 8.19 -12.75
N VAL A 87 -17.85 7.33 -11.97
CA VAL A 87 -16.55 6.73 -12.28
C VAL A 87 -16.63 5.22 -12.09
N ILE A 88 -15.94 4.50 -12.97
CA ILE A 88 -15.81 3.04 -12.93
C ILE A 88 -14.31 2.70 -12.92
N PHE A 89 -13.94 1.82 -12.00
CA PHE A 89 -12.63 1.18 -11.94
C PHE A 89 -12.77 -0.21 -12.55
N ARG A 90 -12.24 -0.40 -13.76
CA ARG A 90 -12.29 -1.70 -14.46
C ARG A 90 -10.97 -2.45 -14.28
N PRO A 91 -10.99 -3.72 -13.82
CA PRO A 91 -9.81 -4.57 -13.83
C PRO A 91 -9.22 -4.64 -15.24
N VAL A 92 -7.89 -4.62 -15.32
CA VAL A 92 -7.17 -4.84 -16.57
C VAL A 92 -6.13 -5.95 -16.39
N GLU A 93 -5.82 -6.64 -17.49
CA GLU A 93 -4.75 -7.63 -17.49
C GLU A 93 -3.41 -6.92 -17.26
N LYS A 94 -2.56 -7.52 -16.42
CA LYS A 94 -1.27 -6.94 -16.06
C LYS A 94 -0.20 -7.43 -17.02
N ASP A 95 0.30 -6.52 -17.84
CA ASP A 95 1.46 -6.78 -18.70
C ASP A 95 2.81 -6.68 -17.97
N GLY A 96 2.80 -6.30 -16.68
CA GLY A 96 4.01 -6.13 -15.88
C GLY A 96 3.74 -5.67 -14.45
N GLU A 97 4.78 -5.63 -13.62
CA GLU A 97 4.67 -5.27 -12.19
C GLU A 97 4.23 -3.81 -11.99
N LYS A 98 4.63 -2.92 -12.91
CA LYS A 98 4.26 -1.49 -12.89
C LYS A 98 2.92 -1.22 -13.58
N SER A 99 2.38 -2.21 -14.29
CA SER A 99 1.09 -2.06 -14.97
C SER A 99 -0.02 -1.88 -13.94
N PRO A 100 -1.04 -1.06 -14.26
CA PRO A 100 -2.16 -0.86 -13.36
C PRO A 100 -2.96 -2.14 -13.17
N ASP A 101 -3.58 -2.27 -12.00
CA ASP A 101 -4.57 -3.30 -11.72
C ASP A 101 -5.96 -2.88 -12.21
N PHE A 102 -6.21 -1.57 -12.26
CA PHE A 102 -7.46 -0.99 -12.75
C PHE A 102 -7.22 0.19 -13.68
N ARG A 103 -8.08 0.31 -14.68
CA ARG A 103 -8.27 1.55 -15.42
C ARG A 103 -9.45 2.33 -14.86
N VAL A 104 -9.29 3.64 -14.71
CA VAL A 104 -10.31 4.52 -14.12
C VAL A 104 -10.91 5.36 -15.23
N SER A 105 -12.20 5.18 -15.48
CA SER A 105 -12.90 5.83 -16.58
C SER A 105 -14.20 6.49 -16.12
N THR A 106 -14.57 7.57 -16.81
CA THR A 106 -15.86 8.23 -16.69
C THR A 106 -16.50 8.30 -18.08
N ALA A 107 -17.73 7.80 -18.22
CA ALA A 107 -18.34 7.56 -19.54
C ALA A 107 -17.35 6.82 -20.47
N ASP A 108 -16.96 7.46 -21.58
CA ASP A 108 -16.02 6.92 -22.57
C ASP A 108 -14.60 7.49 -22.43
N MET A 109 -14.34 8.28 -21.39
CA MET A 109 -13.07 8.96 -21.14
C MET A 109 -12.26 8.27 -20.06
N ASP A 110 -10.96 8.19 -20.30
CA ASP A 110 -10.00 7.59 -19.41
C ASP A 110 -9.33 8.68 -18.56
N ILE A 111 -9.51 8.61 -17.25
CA ILE A 111 -9.15 9.69 -16.32
C ILE A 111 -8.07 9.25 -15.32
N GLY A 112 -7.59 8.01 -15.42
CA GLY A 112 -6.59 7.54 -14.48
C GLY A 112 -6.39 6.04 -14.43
N ALA A 113 -5.66 5.63 -13.40
CA ALA A 113 -5.31 4.25 -13.15
C ALA A 113 -5.20 3.97 -11.65
N ALA A 114 -5.31 2.70 -11.28
CA ALA A 114 -5.13 2.29 -9.91
C ALA A 114 -4.34 0.98 -9.77
N TRP A 115 -3.68 0.84 -8.63
CA TRP A 115 -2.82 -0.29 -8.29
C TRP A 115 -3.21 -0.85 -6.94
N LYS A 116 -3.39 -2.17 -6.87
CA LYS A 116 -3.55 -2.88 -5.60
C LYS A 116 -2.21 -2.88 -4.88
N LYS A 117 -2.23 -2.49 -3.61
CA LYS A 117 -1.06 -2.41 -2.75
C LYS A 117 -1.37 -3.05 -1.41
N THR A 118 -0.33 -3.58 -0.79
CA THR A 118 -0.38 -4.05 0.60
C THR A 118 0.49 -3.14 1.43
N SER A 119 -0.06 -2.62 2.52
CA SER A 119 0.68 -1.80 3.47
C SER A 119 1.70 -2.64 4.24
N ARG A 120 2.64 -1.98 4.92
CA ARG A 120 3.59 -2.67 5.81
C ARG A 120 2.92 -3.44 6.96
N GLU A 121 1.68 -3.09 7.27
CA GLU A 121 0.86 -3.74 8.30
C GLU A 121 -0.04 -4.85 7.72
N GLY A 122 0.12 -5.21 6.45
CA GLY A 122 -0.66 -6.27 5.81
C GLY A 122 -2.06 -5.85 5.34
N ARG A 123 -2.45 -4.58 5.49
CA ARG A 123 -3.74 -4.08 4.99
C ARG A 123 -3.69 -3.84 3.50
N GLU A 124 -4.66 -4.37 2.77
CA GLU A 124 -4.84 -4.10 1.34
C GLU A 124 -5.50 -2.74 1.12
N TYR A 125 -5.01 -2.01 0.12
CA TYR A 125 -5.59 -0.76 -0.33
C TYR A 125 -5.31 -0.58 -1.82
N THR A 126 -6.14 0.22 -2.49
CA THR A 126 -5.94 0.53 -3.90
C THR A 126 -5.42 1.96 -4.02
N SER A 127 -4.17 2.09 -4.46
CA SER A 127 -3.56 3.39 -4.77
C SER A 127 -4.08 3.88 -6.11
N VAL A 128 -4.58 5.11 -6.17
CA VAL A 128 -5.24 5.69 -7.34
C VAL A 128 -4.47 6.92 -7.81
N LYS A 129 -4.24 7.04 -9.11
CA LYS A 129 -3.77 8.26 -9.77
C LYS A 129 -4.84 8.72 -10.76
N LEU A 130 -5.39 9.90 -10.53
CA LEU A 130 -6.28 10.60 -11.45
C LEU A 130 -5.47 11.65 -12.21
N ASP A 131 -5.52 11.62 -13.53
CA ASP A 131 -4.65 12.41 -14.41
C ASP A 131 -5.46 12.79 -15.65
N ASP A 132 -6.17 13.92 -15.55
CA ASP A 132 -7.03 14.48 -16.58
C ASP A 132 -6.57 15.90 -16.92
N PRO A 133 -6.64 16.37 -18.19
CA PRO A 133 -6.22 17.71 -18.58
C PRO A 133 -6.90 18.86 -17.82
N SER A 134 -8.06 18.63 -17.20
CA SER A 134 -8.73 19.63 -16.34
C SER A 134 -8.04 19.82 -14.99
N PHE A 135 -7.16 18.90 -14.58
CA PHE A 135 -6.40 19.03 -13.36
C PHE A 135 -5.06 19.73 -13.61
N PRO A 136 -4.66 20.70 -12.75
CA PRO A 136 -3.37 21.36 -12.89
C PRO A 136 -2.18 20.42 -12.63
N ALA A 137 -2.41 19.32 -11.93
CA ALA A 137 -1.46 18.25 -11.67
C ALA A 137 -2.20 16.94 -11.35
N PRO A 138 -1.56 15.76 -11.47
CA PRO A 138 -2.18 14.49 -11.10
C PRO A 138 -2.61 14.45 -9.62
N VAL A 139 -3.77 13.89 -9.36
CA VAL A 139 -4.33 13.70 -8.01
C VAL A 139 -4.11 12.26 -7.57
N TYR A 140 -3.47 12.08 -6.41
CA TYR A 140 -3.24 10.76 -5.82
C TYR A 140 -4.21 10.50 -4.68
N ALA A 141 -4.91 9.38 -4.73
CA ALA A 141 -5.90 9.01 -3.72
C ALA A 141 -5.74 7.54 -3.32
N THR A 142 -6.41 7.15 -2.24
CA THR A 142 -6.51 5.78 -1.77
C THR A 142 -7.97 5.36 -1.79
N LEU A 143 -8.27 4.27 -2.49
CA LEU A 143 -9.56 3.59 -2.39
C LEU A 143 -9.44 2.49 -1.33
N SER A 144 -10.25 2.60 -0.27
CA SER A 144 -10.30 1.64 0.84
C SER A 144 -11.73 1.29 1.20
N GLU A 145 -11.93 0.05 1.63
CA GLU A 145 -13.23 -0.38 2.17
C GLU A 145 -13.57 0.42 3.43
N THR A 146 -14.84 0.76 3.57
CA THR A 146 -15.40 1.45 4.75
C THR A 146 -15.86 0.43 5.79
N ASP A 147 -16.43 0.91 6.90
CA ASP A 147 -17.03 0.02 7.91
C ASP A 147 -18.21 -0.80 7.39
N THR A 148 -18.81 -0.37 6.27
CA THR A 148 -19.85 -1.12 5.56
C THR A 148 -19.21 -1.98 4.47
N ALA A 149 -19.35 -3.30 4.61
CA ALA A 149 -18.83 -4.26 3.64
C ALA A 149 -19.33 -3.96 2.21
N GLY A 150 -18.41 -3.98 1.25
CA GLY A 150 -18.70 -3.70 -0.16
C GLY A 150 -18.81 -2.21 -0.51
N GLN A 151 -18.77 -1.30 0.48
CA GLN A 151 -18.70 0.15 0.27
C GLN A 151 -17.27 0.64 0.46
N TYR A 152 -16.82 1.50 -0.45
CA TYR A 152 -15.45 1.98 -0.52
C TYR A 152 -15.44 3.51 -0.55
N ALA A 153 -14.48 4.10 0.15
CA ALA A 153 -14.22 5.53 0.13
C ALA A 153 -12.97 5.81 -0.70
N LEU A 154 -13.05 6.81 -1.58
CA LEU A 154 -11.89 7.37 -2.26
C LEU A 154 -11.39 8.56 -1.46
N ILE A 155 -10.23 8.40 -0.84
CA ILE A 155 -9.67 9.33 0.13
C ILE A 155 -8.45 10.00 -0.48
N TRP A 156 -8.49 11.32 -0.55
CA TRP A 156 -7.39 12.16 -1.01
C TRP A 156 -6.69 12.78 0.20
N SER A 157 -5.36 12.73 0.22
CA SER A 157 -4.50 13.41 1.20
C SER A 157 -3.80 14.60 0.54
N ARG A 158 -3.84 15.79 1.16
CA ARG A 158 -3.12 16.98 0.69
C ARG A 158 -1.75 17.17 1.33
#